data_AF-A0A542XHQ0-F1
#
_entry.id   AF-A0A542XHQ0-F1
#
_cell.length_a   1.000
_cell.length_b   1.000
_cell.length_c   1.000
_cell.angle_alpha   90.00
_cell.angle_beta   90.00
_cell.angle_gamma   90.00
#
_symmetry.space_group_name_H-M   'P 1'
#
loop_
_entity.id
_entity.type
_entity.pdbx_description
1 polymer ?
#
loop_
_entity_poly.entity_id
_entity_poly.type
_entity_poly.pdbx_seq_one_letter_code
_entity_poly.pdbx_strand_id
1 'polypeptide(L)'
;MKRPSSLATLNDRTAGKKRPDLSAEAKAAAELVRAAKDQGLSLTGPAGLLKQLTKTVLEAALNEEMTDRLGCAEHEPDGAGSGNIPNGTRSRTVLDRQHRPGRLW
;
A
#
# COMPACT_ATOMS: atom_id res chain seq x y z
N MET A 1 -19.24 41.25 -53.28
CA MET A 1 -19.53 40.12 -52.36
C MET A 1 -18.76 38.90 -52.83
N LYS A 2 -18.23 38.10 -51.88
CA LYS A 2 -17.56 36.79 -52.01
C LYS A 2 -16.02 36.79 -52.21
N ARG A 3 -15.35 36.53 -51.07
CA ARG A 3 -13.95 36.09 -50.93
C ARG A 3 -13.85 34.58 -51.24
N PRO A 4 -12.64 34.10 -51.55
CA PRO A 4 -12.13 32.84 -50.97
C PRO A 4 -10.82 33.13 -50.20
N SER A 5 -10.70 33.00 -48.87
CA SER A 5 -10.56 31.78 -48.05
C SER A 5 -9.90 30.62 -48.79
N SER A 6 -8.88 29.92 -48.32
CA SER A 6 -8.08 29.90 -47.08
C SER A 6 -7.08 28.75 -47.31
N LEU A 7 -5.82 28.84 -46.86
CA LEU A 7 -4.99 27.67 -46.52
C LEU A 7 -3.66 28.13 -45.95
N ALA A 8 -3.70 28.63 -44.71
CA ALA A 8 -2.51 28.68 -43.85
C ALA A 8 -2.55 27.43 -42.98
N THR A 9 -1.77 26.44 -43.39
CA THR A 9 -1.12 25.38 -42.59
C THR A 9 -1.77 24.98 -41.26
N LEU A 10 -2.39 23.80 -41.28
CA LEU A 10 -2.74 22.98 -40.13
C LEU A 10 -1.45 22.57 -39.39
N ASN A 11 -1.12 23.24 -38.29
CA ASN A 11 -0.02 22.82 -37.44
C ASN A 11 -0.44 21.62 -36.60
N ASP A 12 0.05 20.46 -37.03
CA ASP A 12 0.17 19.22 -36.27
C ASP A 12 0.85 19.50 -34.92
N ARG A 13 0.05 19.58 -33.85
CA ARG A 13 0.53 19.64 -32.47
C ARG A 13 -0.14 18.55 -31.66
N THR A 14 0.02 17.31 -32.12
CA THR A 14 0.05 16.19 -31.18
C THR A 14 1.37 16.26 -30.43
N ALA A 15 1.47 17.21 -29.48
CA ALA A 15 2.46 17.11 -28.42
C ALA A 15 2.11 15.83 -27.65
N GLY A 16 2.72 14.72 -28.06
CA GLY A 16 2.62 13.43 -27.42
C GLY A 16 3.00 13.61 -25.96
N LYS A 17 1.98 13.75 -25.11
CA LYS A 17 2.15 13.89 -23.67
C LYS A 17 2.72 12.57 -23.19
N LYS A 18 4.04 12.50 -23.06
CA LYS A 18 4.78 11.34 -22.55
C LYS A 18 4.13 11.00 -21.22
N ARG A 19 3.34 9.91 -21.18
CA ARG A 19 2.72 9.45 -19.93
C ARG A 19 3.87 9.26 -18.95
N PRO A 20 3.83 9.87 -17.76
CA PRO A 20 4.89 9.66 -16.78
C PRO A 20 4.99 8.16 -16.53
N ASP A 21 6.22 7.64 -16.53
CA ASP A 21 6.46 6.25 -16.14
C ASP A 21 5.92 6.06 -14.73
N LEU A 22 5.20 4.97 -14.50
CA LEU A 22 4.65 4.66 -13.18
C LEU A 22 5.81 4.43 -12.22
N SER A 23 5.70 4.97 -10.99
CA SER A 23 6.66 4.71 -9.94
C SER A 23 6.72 3.20 -9.62
N ALA A 24 7.80 2.76 -8.98
CA ALA A 24 7.94 1.35 -8.59
C ALA A 24 6.78 0.91 -7.68
N GLU A 25 6.34 1.78 -6.79
CA GLU A 25 5.21 1.56 -5.89
C GLU A 25 3.90 1.43 -6.67
N ALA A 26 3.68 2.31 -7.66
CA ALA A 26 2.48 2.25 -8.50
C ALA A 26 2.44 0.96 -9.34
N LYS A 27 3.59 0.49 -9.83
CA LYS A 27 3.72 -0.79 -10.53
C LYS A 27 3.43 -1.97 -9.59
N ALA A 28 4.01 -1.97 -8.39
CA ALA A 28 3.74 -3.01 -7.38
C ALA A 28 2.27 -3.04 -6.96
N ALA A 29 1.64 -1.89 -6.76
CA ALA A 29 0.22 -1.80 -6.44
C ALA A 29 -0.67 -2.38 -7.56
N ALA A 30 -0.30 -2.14 -8.83
CA ALA A 30 -1.02 -2.71 -9.97
C ALA A 30 -0.94 -4.25 -9.99
N GLU A 31 0.25 -4.81 -9.71
CA GLU A 31 0.44 -6.25 -9.60
C GLU A 31 -0.36 -6.85 -8.43
N LEU A 32 -0.38 -6.21 -7.26
CA LEU A 32 -1.20 -6.65 -6.13
C LEU A 32 -2.69 -6.67 -6.46
N VAL A 33 -3.19 -5.63 -7.15
CA VAL A 33 -4.59 -5.57 -7.61
C VAL A 33 -4.88 -6.68 -8.63
N ARG A 34 -3.94 -6.99 -9.53
CA ARG A 34 -4.10 -8.07 -10.50
C ARG A 34 -4.15 -9.43 -9.79
N ALA A 35 -3.18 -9.71 -8.92
CA ALA A 35 -3.12 -10.94 -8.15
C ALA A 35 -4.37 -11.16 -7.28
N ALA A 36 -4.91 -10.10 -6.66
CA ALA A 36 -6.15 -10.17 -5.89
C ALA A 36 -7.35 -10.56 -6.78
N LYS A 37 -7.45 -9.99 -7.98
CA LYS A 37 -8.51 -10.34 -8.94
C LYS A 37 -8.39 -11.79 -9.40
N ASP A 38 -7.18 -12.24 -9.71
CA ASP A 38 -6.92 -13.63 -10.14
C ASP A 38 -7.30 -14.64 -9.04
N GLN A 39 -7.17 -14.24 -7.77
CA GLN A 39 -7.59 -15.03 -6.60
C GLN A 39 -9.07 -14.88 -6.24
N GLY A 40 -9.85 -14.08 -6.98
CA GLY A 40 -11.25 -13.79 -6.66
C GLY A 40 -11.45 -12.96 -5.39
N LEU A 41 -10.39 -12.29 -4.91
CA LEU A 41 -10.41 -11.49 -3.71
C LEU A 41 -11.01 -10.11 -4.00
N SER A 42 -11.96 -9.69 -3.16
CA SER A 42 -12.54 -8.34 -3.29
C SER A 42 -11.48 -7.28 -2.98
N LEU A 43 -11.45 -6.20 -3.78
CA LEU A 43 -10.51 -5.09 -3.52
C LEU A 43 -10.79 -4.40 -2.18
N THR A 44 -12.06 -4.40 -1.76
CA THR A 44 -12.52 -3.78 -0.50
C THR A 44 -13.37 -4.76 0.30
N GLY A 45 -13.60 -4.47 1.57
CA GLY A 45 -14.40 -5.29 2.47
C GLY A 45 -13.56 -5.96 3.55
N PRO A 46 -14.19 -6.65 4.52
CA PRO A 46 -13.54 -7.15 5.72
C PRO A 46 -12.45 -8.21 5.46
N ALA A 47 -12.54 -8.92 4.33
CA ALA A 47 -11.53 -9.86 3.86
C ALA A 47 -10.87 -9.39 2.54
N GLY A 48 -11.01 -8.11 2.20
CA GLY A 48 -10.52 -7.56 0.93
C GLY A 48 -9.07 -7.09 0.99
N LEU A 49 -8.50 -6.84 -0.20
CA LEU A 49 -7.08 -6.55 -0.38
C LEU A 49 -6.63 -5.36 0.48
N LEU A 50 -7.37 -4.25 0.46
CA LEU A 50 -7.00 -3.05 1.21
C LEU A 50 -6.98 -3.29 2.72
N LYS A 51 -7.87 -4.13 3.24
CA LYS A 51 -7.92 -4.48 4.67
C LYS A 51 -6.69 -5.29 5.07
N GLN A 52 -6.32 -6.28 4.26
CA GLN A 52 -5.14 -7.12 4.49
C GLN A 52 -3.84 -6.32 4.34
N LEU A 53 -3.75 -5.44 3.33
CA LEU A 53 -2.60 -4.58 3.13
C LEU A 53 -2.40 -3.62 4.31
N THR A 54 -3.48 -2.98 4.76
CA THR A 54 -3.42 -2.09 5.94
C THR A 54 -2.96 -2.84 7.19
N LYS A 55 -3.47 -4.06 7.42
CA LYS A 55 -3.01 -4.91 8.52
C LYS A 55 -1.51 -5.19 8.42
N THR A 56 -1.06 -5.64 7.25
CA THR A 56 0.34 -6.04 7.01
C THR A 56 1.30 -4.87 7.23
N VAL A 57 0.96 -3.68 6.72
CA VAL A 57 1.78 -2.47 6.90
C VAL A 57 1.86 -2.06 8.37
N LEU A 58 0.75 -2.13 9.11
CA LEU A 58 0.75 -1.81 10.54
C LEU A 58 1.58 -2.81 11.36
N GLU A 59 1.48 -4.10 11.06
CA GLU A 59 2.26 -5.14 11.72
C GLU A 59 3.76 -5.00 11.40
N ALA A 60 4.12 -4.71 10.15
CA ALA A 60 5.50 -4.49 9.73
C ALA A 60 6.11 -3.25 10.41
N ALA A 61 5.40 -2.11 10.41
CA ALA A 61 5.87 -0.88 11.05
C ALA A 61 6.05 -1.06 12.56
N LEU A 62 5.14 -1.79 13.23
CA LEU A 62 5.29 -2.10 14.65
C LEU A 62 6.48 -3.02 14.91
N ASN A 63 6.73 -3.99 14.03
CA ASN A 63 7.88 -4.89 14.17
C ASN A 63 9.22 -4.18 14.00
N GLU A 64 9.30 -3.27 13.02
CA GLU A 64 10.46 -2.38 12.84
C GLU A 64 10.65 -1.50 14.09
N GLU A 65 9.58 -0.89 14.63
CA GLU A 65 9.67 -0.09 15.85
C GLU A 65 10.16 -0.92 17.06
N MET A 66 9.70 -2.16 17.21
CA MET A 66 10.18 -3.05 18.28
C MET A 66 11.66 -3.41 18.11
N THR A 67 12.10 -3.67 16.87
CA THR A 67 13.50 -3.99 16.56
C THR A 67 14.40 -2.79 16.86
N ASP A 68 14.01 -1.60 16.40
CA ASP A 68 14.74 -0.34 16.63
C ASP A 68 14.84 0.03 18.11
N ARG A 69 13.76 -0.20 18.88
CA ARG A 69 13.72 0.17 20.30
C ARG A 69 14.36 -0.85 21.23
N LEU A 70 14.37 -2.13 20.86
CA LEU A 70 14.90 -3.21 21.70
C LEU A 70 16.34 -3.59 21.33
N GLY A 71 16.82 -3.24 20.12
CA GLY A 71 18.17 -3.55 19.67
C GLY A 71 18.42 -5.02 19.38
N CYS A 72 17.38 -5.86 19.38
CA CYS A 72 17.48 -7.27 19.03
C CYS A 72 17.34 -7.43 17.52
N ALA A 73 18.43 -7.29 16.77
CA ALA A 73 18.48 -7.76 15.40
C ALA A 73 18.25 -9.29 15.38
N GLU A 74 17.53 -9.77 14.36
CA GLU A 74 17.31 -11.19 14.13
C GLU A 74 18.66 -11.93 14.11
N HIS A 75 18.84 -12.91 15.01
CA HIS A 75 19.97 -13.85 15.14
C HIS A 75 21.26 -13.42 15.85
N GLU A 76 21.21 -13.10 17.15
CA GLU A 76 22.34 -13.40 18.05
C GLU A 76 21.92 -14.43 19.11
N PRO A 77 22.49 -15.66 19.09
CA PRO A 77 22.54 -16.49 20.28
C PRO A 77 23.68 -15.96 21.17
N ASP A 78 23.39 -15.88 22.46
CA ASP A 78 24.34 -15.64 23.56
C ASP A 78 24.66 -14.19 23.89
N GLY A 79 24.07 -13.73 25.01
CA GLY A 79 24.51 -12.51 25.66
C GLY A 79 23.64 -12.08 26.82
N ALA A 80 23.58 -12.89 27.89
CA ALA A 80 22.94 -12.49 29.13
C ALA A 80 23.50 -11.15 29.66
N GLY A 81 22.64 -10.13 29.80
CA GLY A 81 22.99 -8.91 30.53
C GLY A 81 22.17 -7.68 30.18
N SER A 82 21.03 -7.49 30.86
CA SER A 82 20.31 -6.19 30.99
C SER A 82 19.72 -5.56 29.72
N GLY A 83 19.02 -6.33 28.88
CA GLY A 83 18.17 -5.80 27.81
C GLY A 83 16.68 -6.10 28.07
N ASN A 84 15.78 -5.18 27.70
CA ASN A 84 14.34 -5.42 27.75
C ASN A 84 13.97 -6.52 26.75
N ILE A 85 13.58 -7.69 27.24
CA ILE A 85 13.22 -8.84 26.39
C ILE A 85 11.78 -8.65 25.88
N PRO A 86 11.48 -8.91 24.59
CA PRO A 86 10.12 -8.84 24.07
C PRO A 86 9.18 -9.80 24.83
N ASN A 87 8.05 -9.31 25.34
CA ASN A 87 7.08 -10.11 26.12
C ASN A 87 6.07 -10.88 25.22
N GLY A 88 6.52 -11.33 24.05
CA GLY A 88 5.69 -12.03 23.06
C GLY A 88 4.70 -11.12 22.30
N THR A 89 3.83 -11.72 21.49
CA THR A 89 2.84 -11.04 20.63
C THR A 89 1.42 -11.12 21.19
N ARG A 90 0.62 -10.06 21.03
CA ARG A 90 -0.80 -10.03 21.43
C ARG A 90 -1.70 -9.54 20.30
N SER A 91 -2.85 -10.18 20.12
CA SER A 91 -3.91 -9.73 19.20
C SER A 91 -4.53 -8.40 19.65
N ARG A 92 -4.65 -7.44 18.73
CA ARG A 92 -5.38 -6.19 18.94
C ARG A 92 -6.27 -5.86 17.74
N THR A 93 -7.53 -5.57 18.00
CA THR A 93 -8.46 -5.11 16.95
C THR A 93 -8.31 -3.61 16.76
N VAL A 94 -7.92 -3.20 15.55
CA VAL A 94 -7.88 -1.79 15.14
C VAL A 94 -9.18 -1.45 14.40
N LEU A 95 -9.82 -0.36 14.83
CA LEU A 95 -11.02 0.16 14.19
C LEU A 95 -10.65 0.89 12.90
N ASP A 96 -11.32 0.57 11.81
CA ASP A 96 -11.22 1.30 10.55
C ASP A 96 -12.61 1.61 9.99
N ARG A 97 -12.65 2.37 8.89
CA ARG A 97 -13.91 2.74 8.24
C ARG A 97 -14.76 1.54 7.81
N GLN A 98 -14.13 0.39 7.52
CA GLN A 98 -14.84 -0.82 7.09
C GLN A 98 -15.29 -1.71 8.26
N HIS A 99 -14.85 -1.40 9.47
CA HIS A 99 -15.28 -2.07 10.67
C HIS A 99 -16.73 -1.67 11.00
N ARG A 100 -17.69 -2.54 10.68
CA ARG A 100 -19.07 -2.41 11.19
C ARG A 100 -19.16 -3.07 12.57
N PRO A 101 -19.47 -2.33 13.65
CA PRO A 101 -19.57 -2.91 14.97
C PRO A 101 -20.83 -3.77 15.12
N GLY A 102 -20.67 -4.94 15.75
CA GLY A 102 -21.77 -5.59 16.47
C GLY A 102 -21.92 -4.91 17.83
N ARG A 103 -23.15 -4.48 18.15
CA ARG A 103 -23.49 -3.90 19.46
C ARG A 103 -23.11 -4.86 20.59
N LEU A 104 -22.11 -4.43 21.36
CA LEU A 104 -21.95 -4.60 22.80
C LEU A 104 -21.76 -3.14 23.19
N TRP A 105 -22.69 -2.46 23.87
CA TRP A 105 -23.26 -2.67 25.21
C TRP A 105 -24.78 -2.50 25.19
#